data_AF-A0A2S0NLB4-F1
#
_entry.id   AF-A0A2S0NLB4-F1
#
_cell.length_a   1.000
_cell.length_b   1.000
_cell.length_c   1.000
_cell.angle_alpha   90.00
_cell.angle_beta   90.00
_cell.angle_gamma   90.00
#
_symmetry.space_group_name_H-M   'P 1'
#
loop_
_entity.id
_entity.type
_entity.pdbx_description
1 polymer ?
#
loop_
_entity_poly.entity_id
_entity_poly.type
_entity_poly.pdbx_seq_one_letter_code
_entity_poly.pdbx_strand_id
1 'polypeptide(L)'
;MIDFKNFGKEITKYFSDNVQYEKYDLFYDFFFFEQGINKSYLEKKNIDPNAEIEEQKTYALKKDDVKSFYNYAVRGIADDGFKFSGLEDFIKGDFNFKQMYIAGILEKYFIKYSSNYLIMSTTPIDKNRGDWAEYESGRKTIEYLSYFNLYNGLWTFYTKNLGFYYDEIWFAPASDSKIYLEEQKNMFLGYPEYGLQLDDQGIVAKNTTSNYMKPWYYIAILFAISILSFIIALFKFKKYDFK
;
A
#
# COMPACT_ATOMS: atom_id res chain seq x y z
N MET A 1 -13.06 -2.82 -14.59
CA MET A 1 -12.85 -1.70 -15.54
C MET A 1 -13.47 -0.40 -15.04
N ILE A 2 -14.65 -0.44 -14.42
CA ILE A 2 -15.28 0.73 -13.78
C ILE A 2 -14.44 1.24 -12.60
N ASP A 3 -13.92 0.35 -11.76
CA ASP A 3 -13.12 0.73 -10.58
C ASP A 3 -11.82 1.44 -10.96
N PHE A 4 -11.10 0.92 -11.96
CA PHE A 4 -9.90 1.57 -12.51
C PHE A 4 -10.21 2.98 -13.06
N LYS A 5 -11.37 3.14 -13.72
CA LYS A 5 -11.81 4.44 -14.24
C LYS A 5 -12.15 5.41 -13.11
N ASN A 6 -12.82 4.95 -12.06
CA ASN A 6 -13.16 5.77 -10.90
C ASN A 6 -11.91 6.17 -10.13
N PHE A 7 -11.03 5.22 -9.84
CA PHE A 7 -9.71 5.44 -9.26
C PHE A 7 -8.91 6.47 -10.08
N GLY A 8 -8.83 6.30 -11.39
CA GLY A 8 -8.14 7.23 -12.28
C GLY A 8 -8.69 8.66 -12.18
N LYS A 9 -10.02 8.83 -12.06
CA LYS A 9 -10.64 10.15 -11.85
C LYS A 9 -10.30 10.73 -10.48
N GLU A 10 -10.36 9.93 -9.42
CA GLU A 10 -10.07 10.36 -8.05
C GLU A 10 -8.62 10.82 -7.91
N ILE A 11 -7.67 10.03 -8.41
CA ILE A 11 -6.24 10.38 -8.41
C ILE A 11 -5.97 11.61 -9.25
N THR A 12 -6.56 11.69 -10.44
CA THR A 12 -6.40 12.87 -11.30
C THR A 12 -6.91 14.13 -10.62
N LYS A 13 -8.07 14.04 -9.95
CA LYS A 13 -8.63 15.16 -9.17
C LYS A 13 -7.76 15.51 -7.96
N TYR A 14 -7.23 14.52 -7.25
CA TYR A 14 -6.35 14.74 -6.09
C TYR A 14 -5.12 15.56 -6.47
N PHE A 15 -4.50 15.24 -7.61
CA PHE A 15 -3.35 15.98 -8.15
C PHE A 15 -3.71 17.18 -9.03
N SER A 16 -4.94 17.72 -8.90
CA SER A 16 -5.38 18.91 -9.65
C SER A 16 -5.13 18.81 -11.16
N ASP A 17 -5.46 17.65 -11.75
CA ASP A 17 -5.23 17.29 -13.16
C ASP A 17 -3.77 17.19 -13.62
N ASN A 18 -2.80 17.35 -12.71
CA ASN A 18 -1.37 17.41 -13.01
C ASN A 18 -0.60 16.14 -12.59
N VAL A 19 -1.22 14.97 -12.78
CA VAL A 19 -0.63 13.66 -12.43
C VAL A 19 0.74 13.44 -13.09
N GLN A 20 0.91 13.92 -14.32
CA GLN A 20 2.17 13.81 -15.06
C GLN A 20 3.34 14.48 -14.32
N TYR A 21 3.11 15.65 -13.72
CA TYR A 21 4.13 16.36 -12.94
C TYR A 21 4.42 15.63 -11.62
N GLU A 22 3.37 15.23 -10.92
CA GLU A 22 3.48 14.65 -9.58
C GLU A 22 4.05 13.22 -9.58
N LYS A 23 3.84 12.47 -10.66
CA LYS A 23 4.21 11.05 -10.80
C LYS A 23 5.07 10.77 -12.03
N TYR A 24 5.83 11.78 -12.45
CA TYR A 24 6.69 11.75 -13.64
C TYR A 24 7.68 10.56 -13.64
N ASP A 25 8.18 10.17 -12.47
CA ASP A 25 9.15 9.07 -12.29
C ASP A 25 8.57 7.70 -12.63
N LEU A 26 7.27 7.50 -12.42
CA LEU A 26 6.58 6.24 -12.73
C LEU A 26 6.49 5.97 -14.23
N PHE A 27 6.72 7.00 -15.05
CA PHE A 27 6.60 6.89 -16.49
C PHE A 27 7.85 6.33 -17.18
N TYR A 28 9.00 6.32 -16.49
CA TYR A 28 10.27 5.88 -17.07
C TYR A 28 10.28 4.43 -17.54
N ASP A 29 9.47 3.59 -16.92
CA ASP A 29 9.34 2.17 -17.29
C ASP A 29 8.61 2.00 -18.63
N PHE A 30 7.89 3.04 -19.07
CA PHE A 30 7.21 3.08 -20.37
C PHE A 30 8.05 3.68 -21.50
N PHE A 31 9.31 4.05 -21.24
CA PHE A 31 10.24 4.46 -22.29
C PHE A 31 10.76 3.23 -23.03
N PHE A 32 10.01 2.83 -24.05
CA PHE A 32 10.37 1.74 -24.97
C PHE A 32 10.92 2.32 -26.27
N PHE A 33 12.22 2.12 -26.54
CA PHE A 33 12.80 2.41 -27.85
C PHE A 33 14.04 1.57 -28.12
N GLU A 34 14.34 1.34 -29.40
CA GLU A 34 15.53 0.62 -29.82
C GLU A 34 16.75 1.55 -29.78
N GLN A 35 17.74 1.21 -28.97
CA GLN A 35 18.98 1.96 -28.86
C GLN A 35 19.90 1.70 -30.06
N GLY A 36 20.60 2.74 -30.50
CA GLY A 36 21.64 2.64 -31.53
C GLY A 36 21.59 3.77 -32.53
N ILE A 37 22.75 4.17 -33.03
CA ILE A 37 22.91 5.31 -33.94
C ILE A 37 22.09 5.17 -35.24
N ASN A 38 21.79 3.94 -35.66
CA ASN A 38 21.02 3.62 -36.86
C ASN A 38 19.51 3.50 -36.61
N LYS A 39 19.07 3.66 -35.36
CA LYS A 39 17.68 3.45 -34.93
C LYS A 39 17.12 4.70 -34.26
N SER A 40 17.71 5.08 -33.13
CA SER A 40 17.32 6.25 -32.33
C SER A 40 18.55 7.11 -32.08
N TYR A 41 18.56 8.32 -32.64
CA TYR A 41 19.71 9.20 -32.57
C TYR A 41 19.31 10.67 -32.52
N LEU A 42 20.23 11.51 -32.05
CA LEU A 42 20.12 12.95 -32.04
C LEU A 42 21.09 13.54 -33.06
N GLU A 43 20.63 14.53 -33.83
CA GLU A 43 21.45 15.28 -34.77
C GLU A 43 21.76 16.67 -34.22
N LYS A 44 23.02 17.08 -34.32
CA LYS A 44 23.45 18.44 -33.98
C LYS A 44 23.04 19.40 -35.11
N LYS A 45 22.13 20.34 -34.82
CA LYS A 45 21.66 21.34 -35.81
C LYS A 45 22.66 22.47 -36.12
N ASN A 46 23.55 22.81 -35.18
CA ASN A 46 24.54 23.88 -35.32
C ASN A 46 25.95 23.29 -35.35
N ILE A 47 26.34 22.73 -36.50
CA ILE A 47 27.73 22.32 -36.74
C ILE A 47 28.45 23.52 -37.35
N ASP A 48 29.55 23.96 -36.74
CA ASP A 48 30.41 24.98 -37.34
C ASP A 48 31.00 24.41 -38.65
N PRO A 49 30.70 25.01 -39.82
CA PRO A 49 31.21 24.51 -41.09
C PRO A 49 32.74 24.58 -41.21
N ASN A 50 33.43 25.28 -40.30
CA ASN A 50 34.89 25.41 -40.27
C ASN A 50 35.58 24.57 -39.17
N ALA A 51 34.85 23.74 -38.42
CA ALA A 51 35.46 22.86 -37.43
C ALA A 51 36.28 21.75 -38.11
N GLU A 52 37.60 21.75 -37.91
CA GLU A 52 38.56 20.81 -38.52
C GLU A 52 38.45 19.35 -38.03
N ILE A 53 37.59 19.09 -37.04
CA ILE A 53 37.37 17.75 -36.47
C ILE A 53 36.05 17.23 -37.03
N GLU A 54 36.04 16.01 -37.58
CA GLU A 54 34.82 15.24 -37.83
C GLU A 54 34.10 14.96 -36.50
N GLU A 55 33.49 15.98 -35.90
CA GLU A 55 32.60 15.81 -34.76
C GLU A 55 31.48 14.87 -35.19
N GLN A 56 31.26 13.80 -34.43
CA GLN A 56 30.16 12.87 -34.67
C GLN A 56 28.85 13.65 -34.80
N LYS A 57 28.33 13.71 -36.04
CA LYS A 57 27.11 14.46 -36.38
C LYS A 57 25.87 13.90 -35.69
N THR A 58 25.94 12.62 -35.35
CA THR A 58 24.86 11.82 -34.78
C THR A 58 25.31 11.24 -33.46
N TYR A 59 24.46 11.36 -32.45
CA TYR A 59 24.65 10.75 -31.14
C TYR A 59 23.56 9.70 -30.91
N ALA A 60 23.94 8.48 -30.52
CA ALA A 60 22.97 7.42 -30.25
C ALA A 60 22.18 7.75 -28.98
N LEU A 61 20.86 7.82 -29.11
CA LEU A 61 19.96 8.15 -28.00
C LEU A 61 19.96 7.00 -26.99
N LYS A 62 20.21 7.30 -25.71
CA LYS A 62 20.13 6.37 -24.59
C LYS A 62 18.89 6.65 -23.75
N LYS A 63 18.47 5.64 -22.97
CA LYS A 63 17.27 5.76 -22.12
C LYS A 63 17.38 6.91 -21.13
N ASP A 64 18.58 7.15 -20.61
CA ASP A 64 18.83 8.23 -19.66
C ASP A 64 18.73 9.62 -20.31
N ASP A 65 19.12 9.76 -21.58
CA ASP A 65 18.92 11.02 -22.33
C ASP A 65 17.42 11.34 -22.44
N VAL A 66 16.59 10.33 -22.77
CA VAL A 66 15.12 10.50 -22.85
C VAL A 66 14.52 10.88 -21.49
N LYS A 67 15.01 10.27 -20.39
CA LYS A 67 14.61 10.68 -19.04
C LYS A 67 14.97 12.13 -18.75
N SER A 68 16.17 12.56 -19.12
CA SER A 68 16.59 13.94 -18.94
C SER A 68 15.67 14.92 -19.68
N PHE A 69 15.34 14.63 -20.94
CA PHE A 69 14.46 15.48 -21.76
C PHE A 69 13.07 15.58 -21.16
N TYR A 70 12.55 14.44 -20.72
CA TYR A 70 11.27 14.34 -20.05
C TYR A 70 11.25 15.10 -18.73
N ASN A 71 12.28 14.96 -17.89
CA ASN A 71 12.40 15.67 -16.62
C ASN A 71 12.52 17.18 -16.82
N TYR A 72 13.26 17.60 -17.83
CA TYR A 72 13.38 19.00 -18.20
C TYR A 72 12.02 19.58 -18.62
N ALA A 73 11.29 18.91 -19.51
CA ALA A 73 9.99 19.39 -19.97
C ALA A 73 8.92 19.40 -18.88
N VAL A 74 8.91 18.39 -18.01
CA VAL A 74 7.89 18.26 -16.96
C VAL A 74 8.22 19.10 -15.73
N ARG A 75 9.47 19.07 -15.24
CA ARG A 75 9.89 19.68 -13.96
C ARG A 75 10.76 20.93 -14.11
N GLY A 76 11.24 21.25 -15.32
CA GLY A 76 12.20 22.33 -15.53
C GLY A 76 13.60 22.03 -14.98
N ILE A 77 13.91 20.78 -14.66
CA ILE A 77 15.21 20.37 -14.12
C ILE A 77 16.13 19.98 -15.28
N ALA A 78 17.25 20.67 -15.41
CA ALA A 78 18.26 20.38 -16.42
C ALA A 78 19.41 19.60 -15.78
N ASP A 79 19.31 18.27 -15.77
CA ASP A 79 20.34 17.40 -15.17
C ASP A 79 21.59 17.26 -16.08
N ASP A 80 21.45 17.51 -17.39
CA ASP A 80 22.45 17.10 -18.41
C ASP A 80 22.88 18.26 -19.33
N GLY A 81 22.38 19.48 -19.09
CA GLY A 81 22.77 20.68 -19.83
C GLY A 81 22.21 20.83 -21.26
N PHE A 82 21.44 19.86 -21.78
CA PHE A 82 20.76 20.00 -23.06
C PHE A 82 19.49 20.86 -22.95
N LYS A 83 19.34 21.85 -23.83
CA LYS A 83 18.12 22.68 -23.95
C LYS A 83 17.46 22.43 -25.30
N PHE A 84 16.24 21.92 -25.30
CA PHE A 84 15.48 21.64 -26.51
C PHE A 84 14.37 22.67 -26.68
N SER A 85 14.28 23.28 -27.87
CA SER A 85 13.17 24.16 -28.25
C SER A 85 11.99 23.33 -28.77
N GLY A 86 10.78 23.57 -28.28
CA GLY A 86 9.55 22.92 -28.76
C GLY A 86 9.27 21.52 -28.20
N LEU A 87 10.08 21.05 -27.24
CA LEU A 87 9.91 19.75 -26.58
C LEU A 87 8.73 19.77 -25.57
N GLU A 88 8.45 20.93 -24.99
CA GLU A 88 7.46 21.07 -23.93
C GLU A 88 6.04 20.74 -24.40
N ASP A 89 5.63 21.25 -25.57
CA ASP A 89 4.30 20.98 -26.15
C ASP A 89 4.13 19.50 -26.47
N PHE A 90 5.17 18.87 -27.03
CA PHE A 90 5.15 17.43 -27.32
C PHE A 90 5.04 16.60 -26.04
N ILE A 91 5.83 16.91 -25.00
CA ILE A 91 5.84 16.09 -23.78
C ILE A 91 4.58 16.30 -22.92
N LYS A 92 4.10 17.54 -22.80
CA LYS A 92 2.90 17.84 -21.98
C LYS A 92 1.60 17.54 -22.71
N GLY A 93 1.57 17.66 -24.04
CA GLY A 93 0.40 17.39 -24.88
C GLY A 93 0.33 15.94 -25.33
N ASP A 94 1.29 15.52 -26.16
CA ASP A 94 1.23 14.25 -26.87
C ASP A 94 1.81 13.06 -26.06
N PHE A 95 2.72 13.34 -25.14
CA PHE A 95 3.37 12.32 -24.29
C PHE A 95 2.81 12.26 -22.86
N ASN A 96 1.56 12.70 -22.69
CA ASN A 96 0.85 12.70 -21.41
C ASN A 96 -0.23 11.61 -21.35
N PHE A 97 0.19 10.36 -21.16
CA PHE A 97 -0.72 9.22 -21.05
C PHE A 97 -1.19 9.02 -19.60
N LYS A 98 -2.21 9.78 -19.16
CA LYS A 98 -2.78 9.70 -17.80
C LYS A 98 -2.95 8.26 -17.31
N GLN A 99 -3.46 7.36 -18.15
CA GLN A 99 -3.69 5.95 -17.81
C GLN A 99 -2.42 5.19 -17.44
N MET A 100 -1.28 5.50 -18.07
CA MET A 100 0.00 4.85 -17.76
C MET A 100 0.52 5.28 -16.39
N TYR A 101 0.38 6.56 -16.03
CA TYR A 101 0.68 7.01 -14.66
C TYR A 101 -0.22 6.30 -13.65
N ILE A 102 -1.53 6.23 -13.90
CA ILE A 102 -2.47 5.52 -13.02
C ILE A 102 -2.10 4.03 -12.86
N ALA A 103 -1.71 3.37 -13.95
CA ALA A 103 -1.25 1.99 -13.92
C ALA A 103 0.05 1.83 -13.10
N GLY A 104 1.04 2.70 -13.32
CA GLY A 104 2.29 2.70 -12.56
C GLY A 104 2.09 2.97 -11.07
N ILE A 105 1.15 3.85 -10.70
CA ILE A 105 0.75 4.08 -9.30
C ILE A 105 0.21 2.79 -8.69
N LEU A 106 -0.71 2.11 -9.36
CA LEU A 106 -1.29 0.85 -8.86
C LEU A 106 -0.23 -0.25 -8.74
N GLU A 107 0.63 -0.39 -9.76
CA GLU A 107 1.70 -1.37 -9.75
C GLU A 107 2.65 -1.14 -8.57
N LYS A 108 3.18 0.07 -8.41
CA LYS A 108 4.10 0.40 -7.31
C LYS A 108 3.44 0.21 -5.94
N TYR A 109 2.15 0.50 -5.85
CA TYR A 109 1.38 0.32 -4.63
C TYR A 109 1.14 -1.15 -4.27
N PHE A 110 0.81 -2.00 -5.24
CA PHE A 110 0.45 -3.40 -4.99
C PHE A 110 1.61 -4.38 -5.09
N ILE A 111 2.69 -4.08 -5.81
CA ILE A 111 3.76 -5.03 -6.12
C ILE A 111 4.33 -5.71 -4.88
N LYS A 112 4.53 -4.94 -3.79
CA LYS A 112 5.02 -5.48 -2.52
C LYS A 112 4.01 -6.45 -1.90
N TYR A 113 2.73 -6.07 -1.87
CA TYR A 113 1.67 -6.87 -1.25
C TYR A 113 1.37 -8.13 -2.06
N SER A 114 1.34 -8.04 -3.39
CA SER A 114 1.16 -9.19 -4.28
C SER A 114 2.36 -10.14 -4.18
N SER A 115 3.59 -9.61 -4.11
CA SER A 115 4.80 -10.43 -3.94
C SER A 115 4.80 -11.13 -2.58
N ASN A 116 4.50 -10.42 -1.50
CA ASN A 116 4.39 -11.00 -0.17
C ASN A 116 3.29 -12.07 -0.11
N TYR A 117 2.11 -11.78 -0.68
CA TYR A 117 1.01 -12.73 -0.75
C TYR A 117 1.43 -14.00 -1.50
N LEU A 118 2.10 -13.86 -2.65
CA LEU A 118 2.62 -14.98 -3.42
C LEU A 118 3.55 -15.82 -2.54
N ILE A 119 4.59 -15.21 -1.96
CA ILE A 119 5.56 -15.90 -1.09
C ILE A 119 4.86 -16.63 0.05
N MET A 120 3.92 -15.97 0.76
CA MET A 120 3.18 -16.55 1.88
C MET A 120 2.25 -17.69 1.46
N SER A 121 1.73 -17.65 0.23
CA SER A 121 0.79 -18.64 -0.31
C SER A 121 1.45 -19.82 -1.04
N THR A 122 2.77 -19.79 -1.23
CA THR A 122 3.52 -20.84 -1.93
C THR A 122 4.65 -21.44 -1.11
N THR A 123 5.11 -20.75 -0.06
CA THR A 123 6.26 -21.17 0.73
C THR A 123 5.80 -21.76 2.06
N PRO A 124 6.12 -23.04 2.35
CA PRO A 124 5.86 -23.63 3.66
C PRO A 124 6.67 -22.92 4.75
N ILE A 125 6.04 -22.71 5.91
CA ILE A 125 6.72 -22.16 7.08
C ILE A 125 7.54 -23.24 7.77
N ASP A 126 8.80 -22.93 8.07
CA ASP A 126 9.67 -23.78 8.88
C ASP A 126 9.23 -23.71 10.36
N LYS A 127 8.57 -24.77 10.83
CA LYS A 127 8.07 -24.89 12.21
C LYS A 127 9.17 -25.20 13.23
N ASN A 128 10.37 -25.60 12.78
CA ASN A 128 11.46 -26.05 13.64
C ASN A 128 12.40 -24.91 14.06
N ARG A 129 12.30 -23.74 13.42
CA ARG A 129 13.02 -22.52 13.81
C ARG A 129 12.18 -21.70 14.80
N GLY A 130 12.86 -21.03 15.72
CA GLY A 130 12.24 -20.33 16.86
C GLY A 130 11.13 -19.36 16.49
N ASP A 131 11.18 -18.76 15.31
CA ASP A 131 10.28 -17.68 14.87
C ASP A 131 8.78 -18.09 14.87
N TRP A 132 8.44 -19.30 14.41
CA TRP A 132 7.03 -19.73 14.37
C TRP A 132 6.51 -20.14 15.75
N ALA A 133 7.33 -20.82 16.55
CA ALA A 133 6.96 -21.22 17.90
C ALA A 133 6.79 -19.99 18.82
N GLU A 134 7.66 -18.99 18.67
CA GLU A 134 7.54 -17.69 19.36
C GLU A 134 6.28 -16.95 18.93
N TYR A 135 6.00 -16.90 17.62
CA TYR A 135 4.76 -16.34 17.10
C TYR A 135 3.52 -17.01 17.72
N GLU A 136 3.43 -18.34 17.68
CA GLU A 136 2.27 -19.09 18.16
C GLU A 136 2.06 -18.90 19.66
N SER A 137 3.13 -18.97 20.46
CA SER A 137 3.06 -18.76 21.91
C SER A 137 2.70 -17.31 22.28
N GLY A 138 3.25 -16.33 21.55
CA GLY A 138 2.90 -14.91 21.69
C GLY A 138 1.43 -14.66 21.37
N ARG A 139 0.91 -15.22 20.27
CA ARG A 139 -0.51 -15.10 19.90
C ARG A 139 -1.43 -15.70 20.95
N LYS A 140 -1.13 -16.91 21.46
CA LYS A 140 -1.90 -17.52 22.55
C LYS A 140 -1.89 -16.65 23.80
N THR A 141 -0.74 -16.09 24.18
CA THR A 141 -0.63 -15.21 25.34
C THR A 141 -1.46 -13.95 25.19
N ILE A 142 -1.39 -13.29 24.04
CA ILE A 142 -2.21 -12.10 23.73
C ILE A 142 -3.69 -12.47 23.78
N GLU A 143 -4.10 -13.60 23.19
CA GLU A 143 -5.48 -14.07 23.22
C GLU A 143 -5.97 -14.25 24.67
N TYR A 144 -5.19 -14.96 25.50
CA TYR A 144 -5.47 -15.14 26.92
C TYR A 144 -5.61 -13.82 27.68
N LEU A 145 -4.65 -12.91 27.55
CA LEU A 145 -4.70 -11.59 28.19
C LEU A 145 -5.88 -10.76 27.70
N SER A 146 -6.23 -10.90 26.43
CA SER A 146 -7.35 -10.18 25.83
C SER A 146 -8.67 -10.61 26.46
N TYR A 147 -8.90 -11.90 26.78
CA TYR A 147 -10.13 -12.36 27.46
C TYR A 147 -10.38 -11.64 28.80
N PHE A 148 -9.33 -11.24 29.51
CA PHE A 148 -9.44 -10.52 30.79
C PHE A 148 -9.50 -9.00 30.62
N ASN A 149 -9.11 -8.48 29.46
CA ASN A 149 -9.21 -7.05 29.14
C ASN A 149 -10.61 -6.72 28.58
N LEU A 150 -11.60 -6.70 29.48
CA LEU A 150 -13.01 -6.48 29.15
C LEU A 150 -13.26 -5.13 28.48
N TYR A 151 -12.45 -4.12 28.78
CA TYR A 151 -12.50 -2.81 28.14
C TYR A 151 -12.13 -2.90 26.66
N ASN A 152 -11.01 -3.55 26.33
CA ASN A 152 -10.60 -3.76 24.95
C ASN A 152 -11.64 -4.59 24.18
N GLY A 153 -12.18 -5.65 24.79
CA GLY A 153 -13.19 -6.50 24.17
C GLY A 153 -14.47 -5.75 23.74
N LEU A 154 -14.94 -4.81 24.56
CA LEU A 154 -16.10 -3.97 24.25
C LEU A 154 -15.82 -3.01 23.08
N TRP A 155 -14.64 -2.38 23.07
CA TRP A 155 -14.25 -1.51 21.97
C TRP A 155 -14.02 -2.27 20.67
N THR A 156 -13.45 -3.47 20.74
CA THR A 156 -13.28 -4.34 19.58
C THR A 156 -14.63 -4.81 19.02
N PHE A 157 -15.63 -5.05 19.89
CA PHE A 157 -17.00 -5.31 19.44
C PHE A 157 -17.61 -4.06 18.78
N TYR A 158 -17.42 -2.89 19.37
CA TYR A 158 -17.90 -1.62 18.83
C TYR A 158 -17.30 -1.31 17.45
N THR A 159 -15.97 -1.35 17.30
CA THR A 159 -15.28 -1.04 16.03
C THR A 159 -15.63 -2.00 14.92
N LYS A 160 -15.77 -3.30 15.23
CA LYS A 160 -16.15 -4.32 14.25
C LYS A 160 -17.57 -4.12 13.69
N ASN A 161 -18.53 -3.69 14.52
CA ASN A 161 -19.93 -3.60 14.10
C ASN A 161 -20.31 -2.22 13.52
N LEU A 162 -19.51 -1.17 13.75
CA LEU A 162 -19.81 0.19 13.28
C LEU A 162 -19.09 0.59 12.00
N GLY A 163 -18.47 -0.37 11.30
CA GLY A 163 -17.82 -0.09 10.01
C GLY A 163 -16.49 0.68 10.12
N PHE A 164 -15.90 0.81 11.31
CA PHE A 164 -14.51 1.28 11.47
C PHE A 164 -13.49 0.22 11.02
N TYR A 165 -13.95 -0.89 10.47
CA TYR A 165 -13.17 -2.07 10.17
C TYR A 165 -13.17 -2.30 8.66
N TYR A 166 -12.00 -2.03 8.06
CA TYR A 166 -11.41 -2.42 6.76
C TYR A 166 -12.26 -2.76 5.51
N ASP A 167 -13.57 -2.61 5.51
CA ASP A 167 -14.39 -2.90 4.33
C ASP A 167 -14.09 -1.92 3.18
N GLU A 168 -13.47 -0.78 3.50
CA GLU A 168 -12.98 0.21 2.54
C GLU A 168 -11.51 0.55 2.83
N ILE A 169 -10.59 -0.31 2.38
CA ILE A 169 -9.16 0.05 2.33
C ILE A 169 -9.02 1.21 1.35
N TRP A 170 -8.82 2.42 1.89
CA TRP A 170 -8.61 3.60 1.05
C TRP A 170 -7.17 3.64 0.54
N PHE A 171 -7.05 3.86 -0.76
CA PHE A 171 -5.79 4.22 -1.35
C PHE A 171 -5.36 5.58 -0.79
N ALA A 172 -4.21 5.65 -0.12
CA ALA A 172 -3.65 6.91 0.33
C ALA A 172 -2.96 7.59 -0.86
N PRO A 173 -3.50 8.67 -1.46
CA PRO A 173 -3.01 9.18 -2.74
C PRO A 173 -1.59 9.75 -2.69
N ALA A 174 -1.16 10.15 -1.49
CA ALA A 174 0.21 10.60 -1.21
C ALA A 174 1.20 9.45 -0.98
N SER A 175 0.74 8.20 -0.87
CA SER A 175 1.57 7.03 -0.63
C SER A 175 1.94 6.33 -1.92
N ASP A 176 3.23 6.30 -2.23
CA ASP A 176 3.70 5.65 -3.46
C ASP A 176 4.05 4.17 -3.30
N SER A 177 4.09 3.64 -2.07
CA SER A 177 4.68 2.32 -1.83
C SER A 177 4.05 1.50 -0.69
N LYS A 178 3.03 2.03 -0.02
CA LYS A 178 2.39 1.32 1.10
C LYS A 178 0.93 1.70 1.30
N ILE A 179 0.15 0.69 1.65
CA ILE A 179 -1.19 0.82 2.21
C ILE A 179 -1.07 1.30 3.65
N TYR A 180 -1.61 2.48 3.95
CA TYR A 180 -1.72 3.01 5.31
C TYR A 180 -2.99 2.49 5.97
N LEU A 181 -2.91 1.31 6.58
CA LEU A 181 -4.01 0.76 7.37
C LEU A 181 -4.15 1.43 8.76
N GLU A 182 -3.09 2.08 9.23
CA GLU A 182 -3.03 2.70 10.56
C GLU A 182 -3.72 4.07 10.60
N GLU A 183 -3.74 4.82 9.49
CA GLU A 183 -4.40 6.13 9.42
C GLU A 183 -5.93 6.03 9.59
N GLN A 184 -6.49 4.84 9.37
CA GLN A 184 -7.90 4.53 9.57
C GLN A 184 -8.21 4.07 11.01
N LYS A 185 -7.19 3.87 11.86
CA LYS A 185 -7.36 3.38 13.23
C LYS A 185 -7.23 4.48 14.25
N ASN A 186 -8.18 4.52 15.18
CA ASN A 186 -8.05 5.29 16.40
C ASN A 186 -7.22 4.48 17.41
N MET A 187 -6.06 5.02 17.80
CA MET A 187 -5.14 4.36 18.75
C MET A 187 -5.75 4.04 20.12
N PHE A 188 -6.88 4.66 20.47
CA PHE A 188 -7.59 4.43 21.74
C PHE A 188 -8.67 3.33 21.63
N LEU A 189 -8.94 2.81 20.44
CA LEU A 189 -9.94 1.77 20.21
C LEU A 189 -9.28 0.41 19.98
N GLY A 190 -9.95 -0.65 20.45
CA GLY A 190 -9.58 -2.03 20.14
C GLY A 190 -10.03 -2.42 18.73
N TYR A 191 -9.23 -3.23 18.04
CA TYR A 191 -9.53 -3.78 16.71
C TYR A 191 -9.33 -5.29 16.70
N PRO A 192 -10.10 -6.05 15.90
CA PRO A 192 -9.87 -7.48 15.77
C PRO A 192 -8.48 -7.76 15.20
N GLU A 193 -7.70 -8.57 15.90
CA GLU A 193 -6.38 -9.02 15.46
C GLU A 193 -6.45 -10.41 14.86
N TYR A 194 -5.90 -10.57 13.65
CA TYR A 194 -5.88 -11.83 12.94
C TYR A 194 -4.65 -12.66 13.29
N GLY A 195 -4.86 -13.96 13.50
CA GLY A 195 -3.79 -14.94 13.61
C GLY A 195 -3.55 -15.63 12.26
N LEU A 196 -2.29 -15.93 11.97
CA LEU A 196 -1.86 -16.76 10.84
C LEU A 196 -2.25 -18.22 11.12
N GLN A 197 -3.00 -18.84 10.20
CA GLN A 197 -3.27 -20.27 10.19
C GLN A 197 -2.48 -20.93 9.07
N LEU A 198 -1.98 -22.13 9.34
CA LEU A 198 -1.33 -22.96 8.33
C LEU A 198 -2.30 -24.01 7.80
N ASP A 199 -2.19 -24.31 6.52
CA ASP A 199 -2.86 -25.46 5.91
C ASP A 199 -2.09 -26.77 6.14
N ASP A 200 -2.61 -27.86 5.57
CA ASP A 200 -2.02 -29.21 5.67
C ASP A 200 -0.61 -29.30 5.07
N GLN A 201 -0.23 -28.34 4.21
CA GLN A 201 1.09 -28.25 3.58
C GLN A 201 2.05 -27.34 4.38
N GLY A 202 1.59 -26.76 5.49
CA GLY A 202 2.38 -25.83 6.29
C GLY A 202 2.51 -24.44 5.67
N ILE A 203 1.67 -24.10 4.70
CA ILE A 203 1.60 -22.79 4.03
C ILE A 203 0.54 -21.94 4.72
N VAL A 204 0.68 -20.61 4.69
CA VAL A 204 -0.33 -19.72 5.27
C VAL A 204 -1.65 -19.87 4.49
N ALA A 205 -2.71 -20.26 5.19
CA ALA A 205 -4.01 -20.49 4.61
C ALA A 205 -4.64 -19.19 4.09
N LYS A 206 -5.26 -19.24 2.90
CA LYS A 206 -5.89 -18.07 2.26
C LYS A 206 -6.97 -17.40 3.12
N ASN A 207 -7.65 -18.18 3.95
CA ASN A 207 -8.73 -17.74 4.83
C ASN A 207 -8.24 -17.32 6.23
N THR A 208 -6.94 -17.07 6.40
CA THR A 208 -6.39 -16.67 7.70
C THR A 208 -6.98 -15.36 8.24
N THR A 209 -7.55 -14.51 7.38
CA THR A 209 -8.27 -13.29 7.76
C THR A 209 -9.60 -13.57 8.46
N SER A 210 -10.10 -14.81 8.46
CA SER A 210 -11.24 -15.23 9.26
C SER A 210 -10.85 -15.71 10.66
N ASN A 211 -9.56 -15.91 10.90
CA ASN A 211 -9.03 -16.40 12.18
C ASN A 211 -8.72 -15.23 13.11
N TYR A 212 -9.75 -14.76 13.81
CA TYR A 212 -9.62 -13.76 14.86
C TYR A 212 -10.59 -14.09 15.98
N MET A 213 -10.28 -13.59 17.18
CA MET A 213 -11.17 -13.77 18.32
C MET A 213 -12.49 -13.05 18.07
N LYS A 214 -13.60 -13.80 18.14
CA LYS A 214 -14.93 -13.22 17.90
C LYS A 214 -15.31 -12.29 19.06
N PRO A 215 -15.62 -11.00 18.82
CA PRO A 215 -15.80 -10.06 19.91
C PRO A 215 -17.01 -10.34 20.82
N TRP A 216 -17.98 -11.13 20.37
CA TRP A 216 -19.12 -11.52 21.20
C TRP A 216 -18.73 -12.42 22.39
N TYR A 217 -17.59 -13.12 22.32
CA TYR A 217 -17.08 -13.88 23.46
C TYR A 217 -16.83 -12.98 24.67
N TYR A 218 -16.39 -11.73 24.46
CA TYR A 218 -16.21 -10.76 25.55
C TYR A 218 -17.52 -10.39 26.23
N ILE A 219 -18.57 -10.16 25.43
CA ILE A 219 -19.91 -9.84 25.94
C ILE A 219 -20.45 -11.00 26.78
N ALA A 220 -20.26 -12.24 26.32
CA ALA A 220 -20.70 -13.43 27.05
C ALA A 220 -19.97 -13.57 28.41
N ILE A 221 -18.65 -13.35 28.45
CA ILE A 221 -17.86 -13.38 29.70
C ILE A 221 -18.29 -12.25 30.64
N LEU A 222 -18.45 -11.02 30.14
CA LEU A 222 -18.96 -9.87 30.90
C LEU A 222 -20.32 -10.15 31.53
N PHE A 223 -21.21 -10.75 30.76
CA PHE A 223 -22.55 -11.12 31.23
C PHE A 223 -22.48 -12.17 32.34
N ALA A 224 -21.64 -13.20 32.19
CA ALA A 224 -21.42 -14.22 33.22
C ALA A 224 -20.83 -13.64 34.52
N ILE A 225 -19.82 -12.76 34.41
CA ILE A 225 -19.23 -12.06 35.57
C ILE A 225 -20.29 -11.18 36.25
N SER A 226 -21.09 -10.45 35.46
CA SER A 226 -22.14 -9.57 35.99
C SER A 226 -23.22 -10.36 36.75
N ILE A 227 -23.63 -11.53 36.24
CA ILE A 227 -24.55 -12.43 36.94
C ILE A 227 -23.93 -12.93 38.26
N LEU A 228 -22.67 -13.37 38.24
CA LEU A 228 -21.97 -13.81 39.45
C LEU A 228 -21.87 -12.69 40.49
N SER A 229 -21.47 -11.49 40.09
CA SER A 229 -21.42 -10.32 40.97
C SER A 229 -22.79 -9.98 41.53
N PHE A 230 -23.84 -10.04 40.72
CA PHE A 230 -25.22 -9.81 41.17
C PHE A 230 -25.68 -10.85 42.18
N ILE A 231 -25.37 -12.13 41.95
CA ILE A 231 -25.68 -13.21 42.90
C ILE A 231 -24.94 -13.00 44.23
N ILE A 232 -23.65 -12.69 44.19
CA ILE A 232 -22.85 -12.39 45.39
C ILE A 232 -23.42 -11.19 46.14
N ALA A 233 -23.79 -10.13 45.42
CA ALA A 233 -24.41 -8.95 46.01
C ALA A 233 -25.75 -9.32 46.67
N LEU A 234 -26.62 -10.09 46.00
CA LEU A 234 -27.87 -10.57 46.58
C LEU A 234 -27.63 -11.36 47.86
N PHE A 235 -26.66 -12.29 47.90
CA PHE A 235 -26.39 -13.07 49.11
C PHE A 235 -25.76 -12.23 50.24
N LYS A 236 -24.88 -11.29 49.91
CA LYS A 236 -24.17 -10.45 50.90
C LYS A 236 -25.07 -9.36 51.48
N PHE A 237 -25.89 -8.72 50.66
CA PHE A 237 -26.73 -7.58 51.05
C PHE A 237 -28.16 -7.96 51.43
N LYS A 238 -28.67 -9.16 51.10
CA LYS A 238 -29.91 -9.70 51.72
C LYS A 238 -29.85 -9.73 53.25
N LYS A 239 -28.65 -9.77 53.84
CA LYS A 239 -28.45 -9.74 55.29
C LYS A 239 -28.58 -8.35 55.92
N TYR A 240 -28.58 -7.27 55.13
CA TYR A 240 -28.60 -5.89 55.62
C TYR A 240 -29.96 -5.18 55.43
N ASP A 241 -30.73 -5.53 54.39
CA ASP A 241 -32.01 -4.85 54.09
C ASP A 241 -33.28 -5.55 54.62
N PHE A 242 -33.17 -6.74 55.23
CA PHE A 242 -34.29 -7.43 55.89
C PHE A 242 -34.12 -7.44 57.42
N LYS A 243 -34.07 -6.26 58.03
CA LYS A 243 -34.24 -6.09 59.47
C LYS A 243 -35.29 -5.04 59.77
#